data_AF-A0A2M7WRP8-F1
#
_entry.id   AF-A0A2M7WRP8-F1
#
_cell.length_a   1.000
_cell.length_b   1.000
_cell.length_c   1.000
_cell.angle_alpha   90.00
_cell.angle_beta   90.00
_cell.angle_gamma   90.00
#
_symmetry.space_group_name_H-M   'P 1'
#
loop_
_entity.id
_entity.type
_entity.pdbx_description
1 polymer ?
#
loop_
_entity_poly.entity_id
_entity_poly.type
_entity_poly.pdbx_seq_one_letter_code
_entity_poly.pdbx_strand_id
1 'polypeptide(L)'
;MSDSEQYLWPLFRAEYIGRIGRIRDILNDSYASGFSSSSFDQLHQEFDSINGASRVVHREDIGELARLAASYARYLRIRLPNEPADAQLVLLDALVVLAEKVIPLINMESDFYCLKESVLPQIRELLMPPLPHEPEER
;
A
#
# COMPACT_ATOMS: atom_id res chain seq x y z
N MET A 1 9.07 8.85 25.03
CA MET A 1 9.08 9.55 23.73
C MET A 1 10.06 10.70 23.86
N SER A 2 11.00 10.83 22.94
CA SER A 2 11.96 11.95 22.92
C SER A 2 11.26 13.24 22.47
N ASP A 3 11.73 14.41 22.89
CA ASP A 3 11.15 15.72 22.49
C ASP A 3 11.04 15.86 20.95
N SER A 4 11.93 15.23 20.19
CA SER A 4 11.89 15.18 18.72
C SER A 4 10.71 14.38 18.16
N GLU A 5 10.30 13.28 18.80
CA GLU A 5 9.18 12.45 18.32
C GLU A 5 7.83 13.17 18.43
N GLN A 6 7.68 14.07 19.43
CA GLN A 6 6.48 14.88 19.60
C GLN A 6 6.21 15.82 18.42
N TYR A 7 7.25 16.30 17.73
CA TYR A 7 7.10 17.19 16.56
C TYR A 7 7.03 16.44 15.23
N LEU A 8 7.70 15.30 15.13
CA LEU A 8 7.75 14.51 13.89
C LEU A 8 6.45 13.78 13.62
N TRP A 9 5.73 13.36 14.67
CA TRP A 9 4.49 12.62 14.51
C TRP A 9 3.36 13.42 13.81
N PRO A 10 3.04 14.66 14.22
CA PRO A 10 2.07 15.48 13.50
C PRO A 10 2.46 15.76 12.05
N LEU A 11 3.75 15.97 11.77
CA LEU A 11 4.26 16.22 10.42
C LEU A 11 4.12 14.98 9.54
N PHE A 12 4.53 13.81 10.04
CA PHE A 12 4.33 12.54 9.38
C PHE A 12 2.85 12.31 9.08
N ARG A 13 1.96 12.53 10.07
CA ARG A 13 0.52 12.35 9.88
C ARG A 13 -0.05 13.26 8.77
N ALA A 14 0.38 14.52 8.72
CA ALA A 14 -0.06 15.45 7.67
C ALA A 14 0.44 15.03 6.28
N GLU A 15 1.72 14.69 6.16
CA GLU A 15 2.30 14.19 4.91
C GLU A 15 1.59 12.91 4.46
N TYR A 16 1.40 11.99 5.39
CA TYR A 16 0.73 10.72 5.18
C TYR A 16 -0.66 10.94 4.61
N ILE A 17 -1.52 11.75 5.25
CA ILE A 17 -2.87 12.08 4.72
C ILE A 17 -2.79 12.61 3.29
N GLY A 18 -1.85 13.51 3.01
CA GLY A 18 -1.66 14.05 1.66
C GLY A 18 -1.28 12.99 0.62
N ARG A 19 -0.44 12.02 0.99
CA ARG A 19 -0.05 10.88 0.12
C ARG A 19 -1.21 9.96 -0.19
N ILE A 20 -2.07 9.72 0.80
CA ILE A 20 -3.27 8.89 0.62
C ILE A 20 -4.27 9.53 -0.31
N GLY A 21 -4.45 10.86 -0.19
CA GLY A 21 -5.23 11.62 -1.17
C GLY A 21 -4.71 11.39 -2.58
N ARG A 22 -3.40 11.52 -2.80
CA ARG A 22 -2.79 11.27 -4.13
C ARG A 22 -2.95 9.84 -4.61
N ILE A 23 -2.77 8.84 -3.75
CA ILE A 23 -3.01 7.42 -4.10
C ILE A 23 -4.45 7.23 -4.56
N ARG A 24 -5.42 7.83 -3.85
CA ARG A 24 -6.83 7.76 -4.22
C ARG A 24 -7.09 8.39 -5.58
N ASP A 25 -6.52 9.56 -5.84
CA ASP A 25 -6.67 10.25 -7.11
C ASP A 25 -6.11 9.40 -8.26
N ILE A 26 -4.92 8.82 -8.10
CA ILE A 26 -4.31 7.91 -9.09
C ILE A 26 -5.21 6.70 -9.37
N LEU A 27 -5.75 6.07 -8.32
CA LEU A 27 -6.64 4.92 -8.45
C LEU A 27 -7.95 5.27 -9.16
N ASN A 28 -8.57 6.40 -8.79
CA ASN A 28 -9.80 6.89 -9.42
C ASN A 28 -9.59 7.22 -10.90
N ASP A 29 -8.52 7.94 -11.23
CA ASP A 29 -8.17 8.29 -12.60
C ASP A 29 -7.91 7.04 -13.44
N SER A 30 -7.21 6.06 -12.86
CA SER A 30 -6.92 4.79 -13.52
C SER A 30 -8.18 3.90 -13.66
N TYR A 31 -9.13 3.98 -12.73
CA TYR A 31 -10.43 3.31 -12.87
C TYR A 31 -11.25 3.91 -14.02
N ALA A 32 -11.21 5.24 -14.17
CA ALA A 32 -11.95 5.94 -15.23
C ALA A 32 -11.31 5.79 -16.61
N SER A 33 -9.98 5.78 -16.69
CA SER A 33 -9.22 5.85 -17.96
C SER A 33 -8.45 4.58 -18.32
N GLY A 34 -8.45 3.58 -17.44
CA GLY A 34 -7.65 2.37 -17.57
C GLY A 34 -6.29 2.47 -16.88
N PHE A 35 -5.77 1.33 -16.45
CA PHE A 35 -4.46 1.27 -15.79
C PHE A 35 -3.32 1.31 -16.80
N SER A 36 -2.30 2.11 -16.47
CA SER A 36 -1.08 2.23 -17.25
C SER A 36 0.14 1.93 -16.40
N SER A 37 1.27 1.61 -17.04
CA SER A 37 2.56 1.49 -16.36
C SER A 37 2.91 2.74 -15.53
N SER A 38 2.54 3.93 -16.02
CA SER A 38 2.74 5.20 -15.30
C SER A 38 1.94 5.25 -14.01
N SER A 39 0.69 4.78 -14.03
CA SER A 39 -0.16 4.75 -12.84
C SER A 39 0.45 3.88 -11.73
N PHE A 40 0.99 2.72 -12.09
CA PHE A 40 1.66 1.85 -11.12
C PHE A 40 3.00 2.41 -10.62
N ASP A 41 3.76 3.11 -11.48
CA ASP A 41 4.98 3.79 -11.06
C ASP A 41 4.67 4.89 -10.03
N GLN A 42 3.60 5.65 -10.23
CA GLN A 42 3.13 6.67 -9.27
C GLN A 42 2.67 6.03 -7.95
N LEU A 43 1.88 4.96 -8.00
CA LEU A 43 1.46 4.22 -6.80
C LEU A 43 2.66 3.69 -6.03
N HIS A 44 3.62 3.06 -6.72
CA HIS A 44 4.87 2.58 -6.12
C HIS A 44 5.61 3.69 -5.39
N GLN A 45 5.76 4.86 -6.02
CA GLN A 45 6.46 6.00 -5.45
C GLN A 45 5.78 6.54 -4.18
N GLU A 46 4.45 6.64 -4.17
CA GLU A 46 3.72 7.12 -2.99
C GLU A 46 3.84 6.14 -1.81
N PHE A 47 3.71 4.84 -2.06
CA PHE A 47 3.90 3.82 -1.03
C PHE A 47 5.35 3.74 -0.53
N ASP A 48 6.35 3.83 -1.41
CA ASP A 48 7.76 3.80 -0.98
C ASP A 48 8.11 5.04 -0.13
N SER A 49 7.53 6.20 -0.47
CA SER A 49 7.70 7.41 0.33
C SER A 49 7.10 7.26 1.74
N ILE A 50 5.92 6.64 1.86
CA ILE A 50 5.30 6.33 3.16
C ILE A 50 6.19 5.39 3.98
N ASN A 51 6.75 4.34 3.36
CA ASN A 51 7.69 3.42 4.00
C ASN A 51 8.95 4.14 4.51
N GLY A 52 9.51 5.06 3.71
CA GLY A 52 10.64 5.88 4.15
C GLY A 52 10.31 6.75 5.35
N ALA A 53 9.19 7.48 5.28
CA ALA A 53 8.76 8.41 6.33
C ALA A 53 8.40 7.69 7.65
N SER A 54 7.85 6.47 7.58
CA SER A 54 7.43 5.75 8.79
C SER A 54 8.60 5.31 9.68
N ARG A 55 9.80 5.13 9.11
CA ARG A 55 11.03 4.81 9.86
C ARG A 55 11.48 5.97 10.74
N VAL A 56 11.21 7.21 10.32
CA VAL A 56 11.58 8.43 11.05
C VAL A 56 10.73 8.60 12.32
N VAL A 57 9.52 8.03 12.32
CA VAL A 57 8.58 8.10 13.45
C VAL A 57 8.37 6.75 14.15
N HIS A 58 9.25 5.77 13.91
CA HIS A 58 9.20 4.44 14.52
C HIS A 58 7.85 3.72 14.34
N ARG A 59 7.22 3.88 13.17
CA ARG A 59 5.99 3.17 12.75
C ARG A 59 6.30 2.12 11.70
N GLU A 60 6.98 1.08 12.13
CA GLU A 60 7.40 -0.06 11.28
C GLU A 60 6.21 -0.85 10.75
N ASP A 61 5.11 -0.87 11.51
CA ASP A 61 3.81 -1.41 11.13
C ASP A 61 3.26 -0.76 9.85
N ILE A 62 3.25 0.56 9.79
CA ILE A 62 2.84 1.32 8.60
C ILE A 62 3.85 1.10 7.47
N GLY A 63 5.14 1.10 7.81
CA GLY A 63 6.22 0.95 6.84
C GLY A 63 6.21 -0.40 6.13
N GLU A 64 5.90 -1.47 6.85
CA GLU A 64 5.79 -2.82 6.29
C GLU A 64 4.67 -2.90 5.25
N LEU A 65 3.50 -2.34 5.56
CA LEU A 65 2.34 -2.36 4.67
C LEU A 65 2.58 -1.53 3.43
N ALA A 66 3.16 -0.34 3.61
CA ALA A 66 3.55 0.51 2.51
C ALA A 66 4.60 -0.17 1.62
N ARG A 67 5.59 -0.87 2.20
CA ARG A 67 6.58 -1.64 1.43
C ARG A 67 5.95 -2.77 0.61
N LEU A 68 5.00 -3.51 1.19
CA LEU A 68 4.29 -4.58 0.48
C LEU A 68 3.47 -4.01 -0.68
N ALA A 69 2.73 -2.94 -0.44
CA ALA A 69 1.95 -2.25 -1.47
C ALA A 69 2.83 -1.70 -2.60
N ALA A 70 3.97 -1.10 -2.26
CA ALA A 70 4.96 -0.63 -3.25
C ALA A 70 5.50 -1.79 -4.10
N SER A 71 5.84 -2.91 -3.46
CA SER A 71 6.33 -4.11 -4.16
C SER A 71 5.27 -4.67 -5.09
N TYR A 72 4.01 -4.62 -4.67
CA TYR A 72 2.89 -5.10 -5.46
C TYR A 72 2.57 -4.23 -6.66
N ALA A 73 2.55 -2.90 -6.50
CA ALA A 73 2.42 -1.98 -7.63
C ALA A 73 3.49 -2.23 -8.71
N ARG A 74 4.73 -2.49 -8.29
CA ARG A 74 5.83 -2.84 -9.19
C ARG A 74 5.65 -4.19 -9.87
N TYR A 75 5.14 -5.19 -9.15
CA TYR A 75 4.78 -6.49 -9.72
C TYR A 75 3.69 -6.34 -10.80
N LEU A 76 2.64 -5.57 -10.52
CA LEU A 76 1.54 -5.33 -11.46
C LEU A 76 1.99 -4.59 -12.70
N ARG A 77 2.88 -3.61 -12.56
CA ARG A 77 3.52 -2.95 -13.70
C ARG A 77 4.19 -3.95 -14.66
N ILE A 78 4.84 -4.97 -14.12
CA ILE A 78 5.54 -6.00 -14.92
C ILE A 78 4.54 -6.96 -15.57
N ARG A 79 3.44 -7.28 -14.89
CA ARG A 79 2.44 -8.28 -15.32
C ARG A 79 1.38 -7.72 -16.28
N LEU A 80 1.10 -6.42 -16.24
CA LEU A 80 0.04 -5.77 -17.02
C LEU A 80 0.01 -6.11 -18.52
N PRO A 81 1.14 -6.28 -19.24
CA PRO A 81 1.11 -6.64 -20.65
C PRO A 81 0.46 -8.00 -20.93
N ASN A 82 0.28 -8.84 -19.90
CA ASN A 82 0.01 -10.27 -20.04
C ASN A 82 -1.22 -10.77 -19.25
N GLU A 83 -1.94 -9.93 -18.50
CA GLU A 83 -3.04 -10.37 -17.62
C GLU A 83 -4.44 -9.88 -18.04
N PRO A 84 -5.49 -10.70 -17.85
CA PRO A 84 -6.87 -10.32 -18.14
C PRO A 84 -7.35 -9.20 -17.21
N ALA A 85 -8.22 -8.32 -17.75
CA ALA A 85 -8.76 -7.14 -17.06
C ALA A 85 -9.38 -7.44 -15.68
N ASP A 86 -9.92 -8.64 -15.47
CA ASP A 86 -10.56 -9.04 -14.21
C ASP A 86 -9.57 -9.23 -13.05
N ALA A 87 -8.32 -9.61 -13.33
CA ALA A 87 -7.28 -9.69 -12.29
C ALA A 87 -6.96 -8.29 -11.76
N GLN A 88 -6.92 -7.28 -12.64
CA GLN A 88 -6.63 -5.89 -12.29
C GLN A 88 -7.68 -5.29 -11.32
N LEU A 89 -8.93 -5.76 -11.38
CA LEU A 89 -10.03 -5.31 -10.50
C LEU A 89 -9.90 -5.86 -9.07
N VAL A 90 -9.64 -7.16 -8.90
CA VAL A 90 -9.41 -7.78 -7.57
C VAL A 90 -8.18 -7.17 -6.89
N LEU A 91 -7.17 -6.85 -7.68
CA LEU A 91 -5.94 -6.18 -7.26
C LEU A 91 -6.17 -4.73 -6.83
N LEU A 92 -7.14 -4.07 -7.47
CA LEU A 92 -7.59 -2.73 -7.10
C LEU A 92 -8.27 -2.72 -5.75
N ASP A 93 -9.17 -3.66 -5.52
CA ASP A 93 -9.86 -3.78 -4.24
C ASP A 93 -8.86 -3.99 -3.10
N ALA A 94 -7.78 -4.75 -3.32
CA ALA A 94 -6.71 -4.90 -2.33
C ALA A 94 -5.97 -3.58 -2.04
N LEU A 95 -5.64 -2.80 -3.08
CA LEU A 95 -4.96 -1.50 -2.95
C LEU A 95 -5.86 -0.41 -2.33
N VAL A 96 -7.16 -0.43 -2.65
CA VAL A 96 -8.19 0.43 -2.05
C VAL A 96 -8.40 0.03 -0.60
N VAL A 97 -8.48 -1.25 -0.26
CA VAL A 97 -8.57 -1.73 1.12
C VAL A 97 -7.34 -1.30 1.92
N LEU A 98 -6.14 -1.35 1.34
CA LEU A 98 -4.96 -0.75 1.98
C LEU A 98 -5.13 0.75 2.18
N ALA A 99 -5.44 1.51 1.14
CA ALA A 99 -5.56 2.97 1.21
C ALA A 99 -6.68 3.45 2.15
N GLU A 100 -7.79 2.70 2.25
CA GLU A 100 -8.99 3.11 2.98
C GLU A 100 -9.18 2.40 4.34
N LYS A 101 -8.60 1.22 4.59
CA LYS A 101 -8.82 0.48 5.85
C LYS A 101 -7.63 0.52 6.80
N VAL A 102 -6.40 0.42 6.32
CA VAL A 102 -5.20 0.38 7.20
C VAL A 102 -4.80 1.77 7.69
N ILE A 103 -5.21 2.80 6.96
CA ILE A 103 -4.56 4.11 6.93
C ILE A 103 -5.37 5.16 7.72
N PRO A 104 -6.72 5.17 7.67
CA PRO A 104 -7.51 5.95 8.63
C PRO A 104 -7.39 5.49 10.08
N LEU A 105 -6.92 4.26 10.33
CA LEU A 105 -6.73 3.72 11.69
C LEU A 105 -5.65 4.43 12.49
N ILE A 106 -4.83 5.27 11.86
CA ILE A 106 -3.84 6.12 12.53
C ILE A 106 -4.49 7.29 13.28
N ASN A 107 -5.77 7.59 13.04
CA ASN A 107 -6.55 8.54 13.84
C ASN A 107 -7.09 7.96 15.16
N MET A 108 -6.98 6.65 15.37
CA MET A 108 -7.50 5.96 16.57
C MET A 108 -6.39 5.09 17.17
N GLU A 109 -5.53 5.69 18.01
CA GLU A 109 -4.44 4.99 18.71
C GLU A 109 -4.88 3.70 19.43
N SER A 110 -6.16 3.58 19.79
CA SER A 110 -6.74 2.41 20.49
C SER A 110 -7.09 1.22 19.58
N ASP A 111 -7.48 1.45 18.32
CA ASP A 111 -8.12 0.42 17.50
C ASP A 111 -7.13 -0.29 16.57
N PHE A 112 -5.92 0.27 16.42
CA PHE A 112 -4.86 -0.27 15.58
C PHE A 112 -4.38 -1.65 16.08
N TYR A 113 -4.31 -1.88 17.39
CA TYR A 113 -3.82 -3.14 17.96
C TYR A 113 -4.76 -4.33 17.69
N CYS A 114 -6.08 -4.13 17.76
CA CYS A 114 -7.05 -5.19 17.47
C CYS A 114 -7.10 -5.57 15.98
N LEU A 115 -6.80 -4.63 15.10
CA LEU A 115 -6.73 -4.84 13.65
C LEU A 115 -5.41 -5.43 13.18
N LYS A 116 -4.30 -5.13 13.88
CA LYS A 116 -2.99 -5.74 13.64
C LYS A 116 -3.07 -7.28 13.65
N GLU A 117 -3.79 -7.82 14.62
CA GLU A 117 -3.94 -9.26 14.83
C GLU A 117 -4.93 -9.92 13.87
N SER A 118 -5.93 -9.17 13.37
CA SER A 118 -7.06 -9.75 12.61
C SER A 118 -6.99 -9.53 11.09
N VAL A 119 -6.50 -8.36 10.63
CA VAL A 119 -6.59 -7.95 9.21
C VAL A 119 -5.23 -7.91 8.51
N LEU A 120 -4.14 -7.63 9.22
CA LEU A 120 -2.81 -7.64 8.60
C LEU A 120 -2.40 -8.97 7.98
N PRO A 121 -2.71 -10.15 8.56
CA PRO A 121 -2.42 -11.42 7.91
C PRO A 121 -3.10 -11.53 6.54
N GLN A 122 -4.37 -11.14 6.45
CA GLN A 122 -5.15 -11.20 5.21
C GLN A 122 -4.61 -10.24 4.15
N ILE A 123 -4.22 -9.03 4.56
CA ILE A 123 -3.59 -8.06 3.67
C ILE A 123 -2.22 -8.54 3.19
N ARG A 124 -1.42 -9.17 4.07
CA ARG A 124 -0.14 -9.76 3.67
C ARG A 124 -0.34 -10.83 2.61
N GLU A 125 -1.29 -11.75 2.81
CA GLU A 125 -1.61 -12.79 1.84
C GLU A 125 -2.05 -12.21 0.48
N LEU A 126 -2.91 -11.18 0.48
CA LEU A 126 -3.37 -10.50 -0.73
C LEU A 126 -2.26 -9.81 -1.52
N LEU A 127 -1.21 -9.35 -0.84
CA LEU A 127 -0.09 -8.62 -1.43
C LEU A 127 1.13 -9.49 -1.74
N MET A 128 1.13 -10.75 -1.31
CA MET A 128 2.22 -11.65 -1.63
C MET A 128 2.15 -11.99 -3.13
N PRO A 129 3.24 -11.78 -3.89
CA PRO A 129 3.29 -12.25 -5.26
C PRO A 129 3.00 -13.76 -5.28
N PRO A 130 2.22 -14.26 -6.24
CA PRO A 130 2.01 -15.70 -6.37
C PRO A 130 3.36 -16.38 -6.53
N LEU A 131 3.54 -17.52 -5.84
CA LEU A 131 4.73 -18.33 -5.97
C LEU A 131 4.92 -18.68 -7.46
N PRO A 132 6.14 -18.58 -8.02
CA PRO A 132 6.38 -19.00 -9.38
C PRO A 132 5.96 -20.47 -9.50
N HIS A 133 5.07 -20.76 -10.45
CA HIS A 133 4.74 -22.14 -10.79
C HIS A 133 6.06 -22.87 -11.06
N GLU A 134 6.35 -23.90 -10.27
CA GLU A 134 7.45 -24.81 -10.56
C GLU A 134 7.26 -25.29 -12.01
N PRO A 135 8.32 -25.31 -12.83
CA PRO A 135 8.22 -25.90 -14.15
C PRO A 135 7.79 -27.35 -13.97
N GLU A 136 6.66 -27.73 -14.56
CA GLU A 136 6.26 -29.13 -14.66
C GLU A 136 7.43 -29.89 -15.31
N GLU A 137 8.16 -30.65 -14.49
CA GLU A 137 9.17 -31.60 -14.97
C GLU A 137 8.44 -32.59 -15.87
N ARG A 138 8.71 -32.49 -17.18
CA ARG A 138 8.30 -33.46 -18.20
C ARG A 138 9.16 -34.71 -18.12
#